data_AF-A0A0F8Z0L8-F1
#
_entry.id   AF-A0A0F8Z0L8-F1
#
_cell.length_a   1.000
_cell.length_b   1.000
_cell.length_c   1.000
_cell.angle_alpha   90.00
_cell.angle_beta   90.00
_cell.angle_gamma   90.00
#
_symmetry.space_group_name_H-M   'P 1'
#
loop_
_entity.id
_entity.type
_entity.pdbx_description
1 polymer ?
#
loop_
_entity_poly.entity_id
_entity_poly.type
_entity_poly.pdbx_seq_one_letter_code
_entity_poly.pdbx_strand_id
1 'polypeptide(L)' 'MVLVEDAKMGDWLRAGRKGIAELLISYKLKSVCKLAAIMKESGQDGAPIYKEVVKMCRQKREKRARRV' A
#
# COMPACT_ATOMS: atom_id res chain seq x y z
N MET A 1 22.91 -9.95 -5.58
CA MET A 1 21.55 -9.59 -5.11
C MET A 1 20.58 -10.17 -6.11
N VAL A 2 19.95 -11.30 -5.80
CA VAL A 2 18.90 -11.86 -6.65
C VAL A 2 17.69 -10.96 -6.42
N LEU A 3 17.38 -10.11 -7.39
CA LEU A 3 16.05 -9.51 -7.52
C LEU A 3 15.10 -10.69 -7.70
N VAL A 4 14.52 -11.15 -6.60
CA VAL A 4 13.37 -12.04 -6.64
C VAL A 4 12.31 -11.27 -7.41
N GLU A 5 12.14 -11.61 -8.67
CA GLU A 5 10.96 -11.28 -9.48
C GLU A 5 9.77 -12.02 -8.86
N ASP A 6 9.37 -11.63 -7.65
CA ASP A 6 8.08 -12.00 -7.11
C ASP A 6 7.05 -11.30 -8.00
N ALA A 7 6.10 -12.04 -8.57
CA ALA A 7 5.05 -11.50 -9.42
C ALA A 7 4.28 -10.32 -8.78
N LYS A 8 4.45 -10.09 -7.47
CA LYS A 8 3.97 -8.91 -6.75
C LYS A 8 4.73 -7.61 -7.03
N MET A 9 5.97 -7.65 -7.55
CA MET A 9 6.77 -6.43 -7.78
C MET A 9 6.20 -5.52 -8.87
N GLY A 10 5.58 -6.09 -9.90
CA GLY A 10 4.95 -5.33 -10.99
C GLY A 10 3.69 -4.54 -10.57
N ASP A 11 3.03 -4.94 -9.49
CA ASP A 11 1.78 -4.33 -9.04
C ASP A 11 2.02 -2.97 -8.33
N TRP A 12 3.20 -2.79 -7.72
CA TRP A 12 3.56 -1.54 -7.02
C TRP A 12 3.88 -0.37 -7.95
N LEU A 13 4.24 -0.65 -9.20
CA LEU A 13 4.46 0.37 -10.22
C LEU A 13 3.15 0.97 -10.71
N ARG A 14 2.02 0.29 -10.47
CA ARG A 14 0.70 0.71 -10.94
C ARG A 14 0.05 1.68 -9.97
N ALA A 15 0.45 2.95 -10.05
CA ALA A 15 -0.10 4.02 -9.22
C ALA A 15 -1.62 4.18 -9.42
N GLY A 16 -2.38 4.36 -8.33
CA GLY A 16 -3.80 4.68 -8.34
C GLY A 16 -4.67 3.80 -7.45
N ARG A 17 -5.96 4.17 -7.29
CA ARG A 17 -6.90 3.49 -6.38
C ARG A 17 -7.10 2.00 -6.71
N LYS A 18 -7.04 1.62 -7.99
CA LYS A 18 -7.12 0.22 -8.42
C LYS A 18 -5.90 -0.58 -7.96
N GLY A 19 -4.68 -0.08 -8.15
CA GLY A 19 -3.47 -0.75 -7.66
C GLY A 19 -3.49 -0.94 -6.14
N ILE A 20 -3.93 0.08 -5.39
CA ILE A 20 -4.07 -0.06 -3.93
C ILE A 20 -5.09 -1.16 -3.56
N ALA A 21 -6.20 -1.25 -4.28
CA ALA A 21 -7.21 -2.28 -4.05
C ALA A 21 -6.69 -3.69 -4.36
N GLU A 22 -6.01 -3.87 -5.49
CA GLU A 22 -5.40 -5.15 -5.89
C GLU A 22 -4.32 -5.59 -4.89
N LEU A 23 -3.50 -4.67 -4.40
CA LEU A 23 -2.52 -4.92 -3.35
C LEU A 23 -3.19 -5.33 -2.02
N LEU A 24 -4.29 -4.67 -1.65
CA LEU A 24 -5.05 -5.08 -0.47
C LEU A 24 -5.62 -6.49 -0.62
N ILE A 25 -6.12 -6.86 -1.81
CA ILE A 25 -6.65 -8.20 -2.08
C ILE A 25 -5.51 -9.24 -2.06
N SER A 26 -4.40 -8.95 -2.74
CA SER A 26 -3.22 -9.83 -2.84
C SER A 26 -2.58 -10.12 -1.49
N TYR A 27 -2.52 -9.12 -0.60
CA TYR A 27 -2.02 -9.28 0.76
C TYR A 27 -3.11 -9.68 1.78
N LYS A 28 -4.36 -9.90 1.32
CA LYS A 28 -5.54 -10.18 2.17
C LYS A 28 -5.71 -9.17 3.32
N LEU A 29 -5.41 -7.90 3.04
CA LEU A 29 -5.48 -6.80 3.99
C LEU A 29 -6.79 -6.03 3.84
N LYS A 30 -7.42 -5.72 4.97
CA LYS A 30 -8.60 -4.82 5.01
C LYS A 30 -8.21 -3.36 5.27
N SER A 31 -6.93 -3.08 5.54
CA SER A 31 -6.45 -1.76 5.95
C SER A 31 -5.26 -1.29 5.11
N VAL A 32 -5.46 -0.14 4.44
CA VAL A 32 -4.42 0.61 3.71
C VAL A 32 -3.24 0.99 4.60
N CYS A 33 -3.47 1.23 5.90
CA CYS A 33 -2.38 1.54 6.83
C CYS A 33 -1.47 0.32 7.09
N LYS A 34 -2.05 -0.89 7.13
CA LYS A 34 -1.24 -2.12 7.24
C LYS A 34 -0.47 -2.36 5.95
N LEU A 35 -1.06 -2.05 4.80
CA LEU A 35 -0.38 -2.12 3.51
C LEU A 35 0.85 -1.20 3.49
N ALA A 36 0.73 0.05 3.95
CA ALA A 36 1.89 0.95 4.06
C ALA A 36 3.00 0.39 4.96
N ALA A 37 2.66 -0.23 6.08
CA ALA A 37 3.65 -0.83 6.97
C ALA A 37 4.41 -1.98 6.30
N ILE A 38 3.69 -2.88 5.63
CA ILE A 38 4.27 -4.00 4.89
C ILE A 38 5.15 -3.51 3.74
N MET A 39 4.71 -2.47 3.01
CA MET A 39 5.52 -1.85 1.95
C MET A 39 6.83 -1.30 2.50
N LYS A 40 6.79 -0.61 3.64
CA LYS A 40 7.99 -0.07 4.28
C LYS A 40 8.93 -1.17 4.77
N GLU A 41 8.38 -2.22 5.38
CA GLU A 41 9.15 -3.39 5.85
C GLU A 41 9.78 -4.17 4.68
N SER A 42 9.09 -4.21 3.54
CA SER A 42 9.58 -4.87 2.31
C SER A 42 10.55 -3.99 1.49
N GLY A 43 10.92 -2.79 1.98
CA GLY A 43 11.80 -1.85 1.27
C GLY A 43 11.18 -1.23 0.00
N GLN A 44 9.85 -1.22 -0.10
CA GLN A 44 9.08 -0.68 -1.23
C GLN A 44 8.61 0.77 -0.99
N ASP A 45 9.24 1.51 -0.08
CA ASP A 45 8.86 2.90 0.23
C ASP A 45 9.16 3.88 -0.91
N GLY A 46 10.08 3.51 -1.81
CA GLY A 46 10.39 4.25 -3.04
C GLY A 46 9.34 4.11 -4.15
N ALA A 47 8.37 3.20 -4.01
CA ALA A 47 7.37 2.97 -5.04
C ALA A 47 6.41 4.18 -5.18
N PRO A 48 6.00 4.56 -6.40
CA PRO A 48 5.10 5.70 -6.61
C PRO A 48 3.75 5.53 -5.91
N ILE A 49 3.29 4.27 -5.75
CA ILE A 49 2.05 3.96 -5.03
C ILE A 49 2.16 4.16 -3.52
N TYR A 50 3.36 4.09 -2.93
CA TYR A 50 3.55 4.21 -1.47
C TYR A 50 3.02 5.55 -0.93
N LYS A 51 3.32 6.65 -1.63
CA LYS A 51 2.82 7.99 -1.28
C LYS A 51 1.29 8.04 -1.23
N GLU A 52 0.63 7.41 -2.20
CA GLU A 52 -0.84 7.35 -2.27
C GLU A 52 -1.43 6.44 -1.17
N VAL A 53 -0.81 5.29 -0.87
CA VAL A 53 -1.21 4.41 0.23
C VAL A 53 -1.12 5.14 1.57
N VAL A 54 -0.02 5.85 1.82
CA VAL A 54 0.18 6.66 3.03
C VAL A 54 -0.87 7.79 3.12
N LYS A 55 -1.12 8.50 2.02
CA LYS A 55 -2.16 9.53 1.94
C LYS A 55 -3.56 8.99 2.23
N MET A 56 -3.91 7.82 1.67
CA MET A 56 -5.17 7.14 1.97
C MET A 56 -5.26 6.68 3.42
N CYS A 57 -4.17 6.15 3.98
CA CYS A 57 -4.11 5.78 5.39
C CYS A 57 -4.40 7.00 6.30
N ARG A 58 -3.74 8.14 6.04
CA ARG A 58 -3.95 9.38 6.80
C ARG A 58 -5.40 9.87 6.70
N GLN A 59 -5.98 9.91 5.51
CA GLN A 59 -7.38 10.29 5.32
C GLN A 59 -8.36 9.35 6.05
N LYS A 60 -8.13 8.03 6.02
CA LYS A 60 -8.97 7.08 6.76
C LYS A 60 -8.85 7.28 8.27
N ARG A 61 -7.65 7.56 8.77
CA ARG A 61 -7.41 7.81 10.20
C ARG A 61 -8.11 9.07 10.67
N GLU A 62 -8.03 10.16 9.91
CA GLU A 62 -8.72 11.42 10.20
C GLU A 62 -10.25 11.27 10.17
N LYS A 63 -10.80 10.58 9.16
CA LYS A 63 -12.24 10.26 9.12
C LYS A 63 -12.69 9.40 10.29
N ARG A 64 -11.85 8.47 10.75
CA ARG A 64 -12.15 7.65 11.93
C ARG A 64 -12.10 8.49 13.21
N ALA A 65 -11.13 9.38 13.35
CA ALA A 65 -11.02 10.28 14.50
C ALA A 65 -12.20 11.26 14.59
N ARG A 66 -12.77 11.67 13.46
CA ARG A 66 -13.95 12.57 13.40
C ARG A 66 -15.29 11.86 13.62
N ARG A 67 -15.30 10.52 13.61
CA ARG A 67 -16.50 9.68 13.86
C ARG A 67 -16.62 9.24 15.32
N VAL A 68 -15.60 9.51 16.13
CA VAL A 68 -15.60 9.35 17.59
C VAL A 68 -15.91 10.71 18.20
#